data_AF-A0A538UDM0-F1
#
_entry.id   AF-A0A538UDM0-F1
#
_cell.length_a   1.000
_cell.length_b   1.000
_cell.length_c   1.000
_cell.angle_alpha   90.00
_cell.angle_beta   90.00
_cell.angle_gamma   90.00
#
_symmetry.space_group_name_H-M   'P 1'
#
loop_
_entity.id
_entity.type
_entity.pdbx_description
1 polymer ?
#
loop_
_entity_poly.entity_id
_entity_poly.type
_entity_poly.pdbx_seq_one_letter_code
_entity_poly.pdbx_strand_id
1 'polypeptide(L)'
;MRAAGPHAYAVSGRGRERLALIAGGGPGAMVISARLDGKGPYRLRIDTGSPEVVLGRSLARELGLATLAGGETGGFVGEVPVRFDYAVLDSLTLGTTTLARFPVAISDHPALASDAGIRGTLGLEALRRFRFCLDAPGGALWLEPLPAAADTGRAAKAAADTTRPAWAPDGAVTHRVPVLLRGTHLLVAYGHVNGGPDRPFLLDTGSPGIGLSAPMSTLAEAVITVDTTQSHTGTSAAGEV
;
A
#
# COMPACT_ATOMS: atom_id res chain seq x y z
N MET A 1 23.76 13.14 10.15
CA MET A 1 22.45 12.44 10.04
C MET A 1 21.36 13.50 10.21
N ARG A 2 20.44 13.67 9.25
CA ARG A 2 19.34 14.63 9.41
C ARG A 2 18.13 13.86 9.96
N ALA A 3 17.73 14.13 11.19
CA ALA A 3 16.53 13.54 11.79
C ALA A 3 15.29 13.92 10.98
N ALA A 4 14.29 13.04 10.93
CA ALA A 4 12.96 13.40 10.44
C ALA A 4 12.43 14.52 11.36
N GLY A 5 12.43 15.76 10.86
CA GLY A 5 12.05 16.93 11.63
C GLY A 5 10.55 16.94 11.98
N PRO A 6 10.06 18.00 12.65
CA PRO A 6 8.65 18.14 13.09
C PRO A 6 7.61 18.17 11.95
N HIS A 7 8.05 18.06 10.69
CA HIS A 7 7.21 18.09 9.49
C HIS A 7 7.26 16.78 8.72
N ALA A 8 7.54 15.66 9.38
CA ALA A 8 7.57 14.37 8.71
C ALA A 8 6.21 14.03 8.10
N TYR A 9 6.20 13.57 6.85
CA TYR A 9 4.99 13.32 6.05
C TYR A 9 4.11 14.56 5.82
N ALA A 10 4.66 15.78 5.88
CA ALA A 10 3.88 16.96 5.51
C ALA A 10 3.42 16.84 4.05
N VAL A 11 2.13 17.07 3.80
CA VAL A 11 1.52 16.98 2.47
C VAL A 11 1.28 18.39 1.92
N SER A 12 1.69 18.64 0.69
CA SER A 12 1.39 19.87 -0.06
C SER A 12 0.88 19.53 -1.46
N GLY A 13 0.06 20.40 -2.07
CA GLY A 13 -0.53 20.14 -3.39
C GLY A 13 -1.84 20.88 -3.61
N ARG A 14 -2.45 20.68 -4.79
CA ARG A 14 -3.62 21.45 -5.26
C ARG A 14 -4.99 20.87 -4.85
N GLY A 15 -5.02 19.82 -4.02
CA GLY A 15 -6.26 19.21 -3.54
C GLY A 15 -6.39 17.76 -3.98
N ARG A 16 -7.60 17.36 -4.43
CA ARG A 16 -7.87 15.99 -4.85
C ARG A 16 -7.19 15.67 -6.19
N GLU A 17 -6.56 14.50 -6.27
CA GLU A 17 -5.84 13.99 -7.42
C GLU A 17 -6.43 12.66 -7.90
N ARG A 18 -6.37 12.43 -9.21
CA ARG A 18 -6.65 11.13 -9.85
C ARG A 18 -5.38 10.68 -10.58
N LEU A 19 -4.75 9.63 -10.08
CA LEU A 19 -3.56 9.05 -10.67
C LEU A 19 -3.94 7.82 -11.47
N ALA A 20 -3.49 7.72 -12.72
CA ALA A 20 -3.68 6.51 -13.50
C ALA A 20 -2.84 5.37 -12.91
N LEU A 21 -3.46 4.19 -12.79
CA LEU A 21 -2.72 2.95 -12.63
C LEU A 21 -2.07 2.63 -13.98
N ILE A 22 -0.77 2.37 -13.96
CA ILE A 22 0.03 2.10 -15.16
C ILE A 22 0.36 0.62 -15.27
N ALA A 23 0.65 0.16 -16.48
CA ALA A 23 1.09 -1.20 -16.71
C ALA A 23 2.45 -1.48 -16.06
N GLY A 24 2.61 -2.69 -15.50
CA GLY A 24 3.84 -3.18 -14.90
C GLY A 24 3.56 -4.10 -13.71
N GLY A 25 4.49 -4.99 -13.37
CA GLY A 25 4.36 -5.85 -12.17
C GLY A 25 3.48 -7.09 -12.31
N GLY A 26 2.96 -7.37 -13.51
CA GLY A 26 2.12 -8.54 -13.79
C GLY A 26 0.62 -8.27 -13.66
N PRO A 27 -0.23 -9.26 -14.01
CA PRO A 27 -1.68 -9.15 -13.92
C PRO A 27 -2.14 -8.78 -12.50
N GLY A 28 -3.06 -7.82 -12.37
CA GLY A 28 -3.61 -7.38 -11.09
C GLY A 28 -2.70 -6.48 -10.25
N ALA A 29 -1.47 -6.18 -10.71
CA ALA A 29 -0.61 -5.22 -10.02
C ALA A 29 -1.13 -3.79 -10.16
N MET A 30 -1.31 -3.13 -9.03
CA MET A 30 -1.66 -1.72 -8.97
C MET A 30 -0.37 -0.89 -8.89
N VAL A 31 0.04 -0.31 -10.00
CA VAL A 31 1.30 0.43 -10.11
C VAL A 31 1.02 1.89 -10.44
N ILE A 32 1.73 2.80 -9.79
CA ILE A 32 1.68 4.24 -10.07
C ILE A 32 3.05 4.79 -10.46
N SER A 33 3.02 5.92 -11.14
CA SER A 33 4.20 6.73 -11.44
C SER A 33 4.44 7.74 -10.33
N ALA A 34 5.67 7.82 -9.85
CA ALA A 34 6.06 8.75 -8.79
C ALA A 34 7.41 9.42 -9.08
N ARG A 35 7.60 10.64 -8.58
CA ARG A 35 8.93 11.26 -8.51
C ARG A 35 9.45 11.21 -7.08
N LEU A 36 10.73 10.87 -6.94
CA LEU A 36 11.42 10.74 -5.66
C LEU A 36 12.60 11.72 -5.69
N ASP A 37 12.64 12.66 -4.76
CA ASP A 37 13.65 13.73 -4.72
C ASP A 37 13.80 14.46 -6.08
N GLY A 38 12.67 14.72 -6.73
CA GLY A 38 12.59 15.34 -8.06
C GLY A 38 12.94 14.44 -9.25
N LYS A 39 13.60 13.29 -9.01
CA LYS A 39 14.00 12.31 -10.02
C LYS A 39 12.86 11.36 -10.39
N GLY A 40 12.98 10.68 -11.52
CA GLY A 40 11.96 9.77 -12.08
C GLY A 40 11.31 10.30 -13.37
N PRO A 41 10.16 9.73 -13.80
CA PRO A 41 9.25 8.91 -12.99
C PRO A 41 9.75 7.48 -12.70
N TYR A 42 9.51 7.01 -11.48
CA TYR A 42 9.71 5.63 -11.06
C TYR A 42 8.37 4.92 -10.89
N ARG A 43 8.36 3.61 -11.12
CA ARG A 43 7.19 2.75 -10.91
C ARG A 43 7.14 2.25 -9.48
N LEU A 44 6.09 2.59 -8.76
CA LEU A 44 5.84 2.08 -7.40
C LEU A 44 4.58 1.22 -7.38
N ARG A 45 4.65 0.06 -6.74
CA ARG A 45 3.47 -0.77 -6.45
C ARG A 45 2.71 -0.20 -5.25
N ILE A 46 1.38 -0.18 -5.30
CA ILE A 46 0.55 0.14 -4.15
C ILE A 46 0.40 -1.11 -3.28
N ASP A 47 0.76 -1.02 -2.00
CA ASP A 47 0.81 -2.18 -1.11
C ASP A 47 0.29 -1.81 0.27
N THR A 48 -1.01 -2.03 0.50
CA THR A 48 -1.63 -1.78 1.80
C THR A 48 -1.14 -2.75 2.88
N GLY A 49 -0.55 -3.89 2.50
CA GLY A 49 0.12 -4.84 3.39
C GLY A 49 1.54 -4.41 3.80
N SER A 50 2.07 -3.33 3.24
CA SER A 50 3.37 -2.76 3.63
C SER A 50 3.18 -1.54 4.53
N PRO A 51 3.91 -1.42 5.67
CA PRO A 51 3.83 -0.23 6.49
C PRO A 51 4.40 0.99 5.78
N GLU A 52 5.63 0.87 5.30
CA GLU A 52 6.45 1.99 4.88
C GLU A 52 6.52 2.09 3.36
N VAL A 53 7.06 3.20 2.87
CA VAL A 53 7.55 3.22 1.49
C VAL A 53 8.83 2.40 1.45
N VAL A 54 8.86 1.36 0.62
CA VAL A 54 10.02 0.49 0.43
C VAL A 54 10.66 0.80 -0.91
N LEU A 55 11.96 1.05 -0.96
CA LEU A 55 12.71 1.29 -2.19
C LEU A 55 13.70 0.14 -2.42
N GLY A 56 13.91 -0.23 -3.69
CA GLY A 56 15.01 -1.12 -4.05
C GLY A 56 16.36 -0.46 -3.74
N ARG A 57 17.35 -1.24 -3.29
CA ARG A 57 18.68 -0.71 -2.96
C ARG A 57 19.36 -0.01 -4.15
N SER A 58 19.17 -0.49 -5.38
CA SER A 58 19.70 0.17 -6.59
C SER A 58 19.13 1.58 -6.75
N LEU A 59 17.82 1.75 -6.56
CA LEU A 59 17.16 3.05 -6.59
C LEU A 59 17.65 3.97 -5.46
N ALA A 60 17.82 3.45 -4.24
CA ALA A 60 18.35 4.25 -3.13
C ALA A 60 19.75 4.81 -3.45
N ARG A 61 20.61 4.01 -4.09
CA ARG A 61 21.93 4.45 -4.57
C ARG A 61 21.84 5.48 -5.69
N GLU A 62 20.93 5.27 -6.66
CA GLU A 62 20.67 6.22 -7.76
C GLU A 62 20.18 7.59 -7.26
N LEU A 63 19.34 7.59 -6.22
CA LEU A 63 18.87 8.79 -5.55
C LEU A 63 19.96 9.47 -4.71
N GLY A 64 20.98 8.72 -4.27
CA GLY A 64 22.06 9.21 -3.42
C GLY A 64 21.68 9.23 -1.94
N LEU A 65 20.74 8.36 -1.52
CA LEU A 65 20.24 8.35 -0.16
C LEU A 65 21.31 7.84 0.83
N ALA A 66 21.46 8.54 1.94
CA ALA A 66 22.30 8.10 3.04
C ALA A 66 21.56 6.99 3.82
N THR A 67 21.93 5.74 3.55
CA THR A 67 21.33 4.56 4.21
C THR A 67 21.96 4.31 5.56
N LEU A 68 21.11 4.08 6.55
CA LEU A 68 21.46 3.55 7.86
C LEU A 68 21.16 2.06 7.85
N ALA A 69 22.13 1.26 8.31
CA ALA A 69 21.91 -0.16 8.48
C ALA A 69 20.72 -0.36 9.43
N GLY A 70 19.66 -0.97 8.93
CA GLY A 70 18.63 -1.49 9.81
C GLY A 70 19.08 -2.85 10.33
N GLY A 71 18.62 -3.18 11.53
CA GLY A 71 18.80 -4.53 12.07
C GLY A 71 17.96 -5.55 11.29
N GLU A 72 17.84 -6.76 11.82
CA GLU A 72 16.78 -7.68 11.41
C GLU A 72 15.42 -7.08 11.81
N THR A 73 14.88 -6.20 10.97
CA THR A 73 13.52 -5.69 11.12
C THR A 73 12.56 -6.74 10.59
N GLY A 74 11.62 -7.16 11.44
CA GLY A 74 10.65 -8.25 11.19
C GLY A 74 9.60 -7.95 10.11
N GLY A 75 9.98 -7.32 9.00
CA GLY A 75 9.19 -7.36 7.79
C GLY A 75 9.38 -8.72 7.12
N PHE A 76 8.28 -9.36 6.79
CA PHE A 76 8.28 -10.65 6.12
C PHE A 76 7.74 -10.47 4.70
N VAL A 77 8.38 -11.14 3.74
CA VAL A 77 7.71 -11.53 2.51
C VAL A 77 7.40 -13.01 2.72
N GLY A 78 6.17 -13.31 3.10
CA GLY A 78 5.76 -14.63 3.54
C GLY A 78 6.32 -15.00 4.92
N GLU A 79 7.15 -16.04 4.98
CA GLU A 79 7.86 -16.45 6.21
C GLU A 79 9.35 -16.05 6.20
N VAL A 80 9.83 -15.42 5.12
CA VAL A 80 11.23 -15.06 4.97
C VAL A 80 11.49 -13.71 5.66
N PRO A 81 12.39 -13.65 6.67
CA PRO A 81 12.81 -12.40 7.25
C PRO A 81 13.54 -11.56 6.20
N VAL A 82 13.08 -10.33 5.98
CA VAL A 82 13.76 -9.40 5.09
C VAL A 82 14.48 -8.36 5.94
N ARG A 83 15.79 -8.27 5.78
CA ARG A 83 16.55 -7.17 6.35
C ARG A 83 16.24 -5.89 5.59
N PHE A 84 15.81 -4.86 6.30
CA PHE A 84 15.66 -3.53 5.74
C PHE A 84 16.76 -2.64 6.25
N ASP A 85 17.34 -1.83 5.36
CA ASP A 85 18.03 -0.62 5.77
C ASP A 85 17.06 0.56 5.72
N TYR A 86 17.46 1.70 6.27
CA TYR A 86 16.58 2.87 6.36
C TYR A 86 17.25 4.11 5.79
N ALA A 87 16.45 4.97 5.17
CA ALA A 87 16.88 6.29 4.75
C ALA A 87 15.76 7.32 5.01
N VAL A 88 16.08 8.59 4.83
CA VAL A 88 15.07 9.65 4.77
C VAL A 88 14.97 10.11 3.33
N LEU A 89 13.75 10.10 2.78
CA LEU A 89 13.44 10.67 1.48
C LEU A 89 12.94 12.10 1.67
N ASP A 90 13.47 13.06 0.93
CA ASP A 90 13.09 14.47 1.08
C ASP A 90 11.73 14.76 0.44
N SER A 91 11.42 14.14 -0.69
CA SER A 91 10.14 14.30 -1.37
C SER A 91 9.67 13.07 -2.14
N LEU A 92 8.39 12.74 -1.99
CA LEU A 92 7.65 11.84 -2.87
C LEU A 92 6.53 12.64 -3.53
N THR A 93 6.56 12.76 -4.84
CA THR A 93 5.54 13.46 -5.62
C THR A 93 4.67 12.49 -6.40
N LEU A 94 3.37 12.58 -6.17
CA LEU A 94 2.29 11.79 -6.76
C LEU A 94 1.32 12.75 -7.47
N GLY A 95 1.39 12.82 -8.80
CA GLY A 95 0.65 13.84 -9.56
C GLY A 95 1.12 15.24 -9.16
N THR A 96 0.21 16.09 -8.68
CA THR A 96 0.56 17.44 -8.16
C THR A 96 0.76 17.51 -6.65
N THR A 97 0.64 16.38 -5.94
CA THR A 97 0.80 16.32 -4.48
C THR A 97 2.17 15.79 -4.09
N THR A 98 2.79 16.41 -3.09
CA THR A 98 4.09 16.02 -2.54
C THR A 98 3.98 15.70 -1.06
N LEU A 99 4.54 14.55 -0.65
CA LEU A 99 4.85 14.23 0.74
C LEU A 99 6.31 14.61 0.99
N ALA A 100 6.57 15.36 2.05
CA ALA A 100 7.89 15.83 2.40
C ALA A 100 8.48 15.07 3.59
N ARG A 101 9.79 14.78 3.50
CA ARG A 101 10.69 14.33 4.57
C ARG A 101 10.15 13.19 5.42
N PHE A 102 10.29 11.95 4.97
CA PHE A 102 9.81 10.80 5.73
C PHE A 102 10.75 9.59 5.60
N PRO A 103 10.74 8.67 6.59
CA PRO A 103 11.56 7.48 6.52
C PRO A 103 11.07 6.55 5.40
N VAL A 104 12.03 5.92 4.73
CA VAL A 104 11.81 4.86 3.74
C VAL A 104 12.65 3.65 4.12
N ALA A 105 12.08 2.47 3.91
CA ALA A 105 12.81 1.22 4.02
C ALA A 105 13.54 0.93 2.70
N ILE A 106 14.71 0.33 2.79
CA ILE A 106 15.54 -0.05 1.66
C ILE A 106 15.68 -1.57 1.67
N SER A 107 15.32 -2.20 0.56
CA SER A 107 15.29 -3.66 0.42
C SER A 107 16.16 -4.14 -0.73
N ASP A 108 16.77 -5.31 -0.54
CA ASP A 108 17.45 -6.08 -1.58
C ASP A 108 16.51 -7.09 -2.27
N HIS A 109 15.21 -7.02 -2.01
CA HIS A 109 14.25 -7.96 -2.59
C HIS A 109 14.35 -7.95 -4.13
N PRO A 110 14.54 -9.12 -4.80
CA PRO A 110 14.78 -9.18 -6.25
C PRO A 110 13.70 -8.51 -7.10
N ALA A 111 12.44 -8.54 -6.63
CA ALA A 111 11.33 -7.86 -7.32
C ALA A 111 11.51 -6.33 -7.47
N LEU A 112 12.39 -5.71 -6.68
CA LEU A 112 12.68 -4.28 -6.71
C LEU A 112 14.04 -3.95 -7.37
N ALA A 113 14.77 -4.96 -7.85
CA ALA A 113 16.14 -4.78 -8.34
C ALA A 113 16.21 -4.27 -9.79
N SER A 114 15.17 -4.49 -10.60
CA SER A 114 15.18 -4.17 -12.03
C SER A 114 14.90 -2.68 -12.30
N ASP A 115 15.78 -2.02 -13.04
CA ASP A 115 15.63 -0.59 -13.39
C ASP A 115 14.41 -0.29 -14.27
N ALA A 116 14.02 -1.24 -15.13
CA ALA A 116 12.84 -1.16 -15.97
C ALA A 116 11.56 -1.64 -15.25
N GLY A 117 11.70 -2.28 -14.09
CA GLY A 117 10.61 -2.87 -13.32
C GLY A 117 9.95 -1.93 -12.32
N ILE A 118 9.28 -2.54 -11.34
CA ILE A 118 8.86 -1.85 -10.12
C ILE A 118 10.13 -1.54 -9.31
N ARG A 119 10.29 -0.29 -8.90
CA ARG A 119 11.48 0.18 -8.17
C ARG A 119 11.22 0.39 -6.68
N GLY A 120 9.97 0.29 -6.26
CA GLY A 120 9.58 0.40 -4.88
C GLY A 120 8.08 0.18 -4.66
N THR A 121 7.69 0.41 -3.42
CA THR A 121 6.37 0.10 -2.89
C THR A 121 5.85 1.30 -2.11
N LEU A 122 4.59 1.67 -2.34
CA LEU A 122 3.87 2.71 -1.62
C LEU A 122 3.02 2.06 -0.52
N GLY A 123 3.57 2.06 0.70
CA GLY A 123 2.91 1.50 1.88
C GLY A 123 1.83 2.37 2.52
N LEU A 124 1.12 1.80 3.49
CA LEU A 124 -0.04 2.43 4.11
C LEU A 124 0.29 3.71 4.89
N GLU A 125 1.48 3.82 5.49
CA GLU A 125 1.90 5.03 6.23
C GLU A 125 1.86 6.29 5.37
N ALA A 126 2.21 6.17 4.08
CA ALA A 126 2.12 7.25 3.11
C ALA A 126 0.68 7.42 2.59
N LEU A 127 -0.02 6.32 2.27
CA LEU A 127 -1.39 6.37 1.75
C LEU A 127 -2.38 6.97 2.74
N ARG A 128 -2.26 6.67 4.04
CA ARG A 128 -3.19 7.15 5.08
C ARG A 128 -3.04 8.65 5.41
N ARG A 129 -2.10 9.34 4.77
CA ARG A 129 -2.05 10.82 4.76
C ARG A 129 -3.14 11.41 3.86
N PHE A 130 -3.83 10.56 3.10
CA PHE A 130 -4.92 10.89 2.20
C PHE A 130 -6.19 10.17 2.61
N ARG A 131 -7.35 10.76 2.27
CA ARG A 131 -8.53 9.96 1.94
C ARG A 131 -8.27 9.41 0.55
N PHE A 132 -8.08 8.10 0.44
CA PHE A 132 -7.74 7.48 -0.83
C PHE A 132 -8.81 6.48 -1.30
N CYS A 133 -8.82 6.20 -2.60
CA CYS A 133 -9.63 5.16 -3.22
C CYS A 133 -8.84 4.47 -4.32
N LEU A 134 -8.95 3.14 -4.35
CA LEU A 134 -8.46 2.30 -5.44
C LEU A 134 -9.64 1.95 -6.35
N ASP A 135 -9.71 2.62 -7.49
CA ASP A 135 -10.70 2.40 -8.54
C ASP A 135 -10.12 1.42 -9.56
N ALA A 136 -10.20 0.12 -9.25
CA ALA A 136 -9.65 -0.92 -10.10
C ALA A 136 -10.30 -0.96 -11.51
N PRO A 137 -11.65 -0.89 -11.66
CA PRO A 137 -12.28 -0.84 -12.97
C PRO A 137 -11.88 0.41 -13.78
N GLY A 138 -11.81 1.58 -13.12
CA GLY A 138 -11.38 2.83 -13.75
C GLY A 138 -9.87 2.99 -13.89
N GLY A 139 -9.09 2.02 -13.41
CA GLY A 139 -7.63 2.03 -13.44
C GLY A 139 -7.03 3.26 -12.78
N ALA A 140 -7.48 3.63 -11.58
CA ALA A 140 -7.00 4.83 -10.91
C ALA A 140 -6.83 4.72 -9.39
N LEU A 141 -5.86 5.48 -8.86
CA LEU A 141 -5.74 5.83 -7.46
C LEU A 141 -6.21 7.27 -7.28
N TRP A 142 -7.24 7.47 -6.46
CA TRP A 142 -7.68 8.79 -6.03
C TRP A 142 -7.03 9.15 -4.70
N LEU A 143 -6.52 10.38 -4.58
CA LEU A 143 -5.92 10.90 -3.37
C LEU A 143 -6.55 12.25 -3.01
N GLU A 144 -6.93 12.43 -1.76
CA GLU A 144 -7.35 13.72 -1.21
C GLU A 144 -6.57 13.96 0.10
N PRO A 145 -5.67 14.97 0.15
CA PRO A 145 -4.88 15.25 1.34
C PRO A 145 -5.77 15.41 2.57
N LEU A 146 -5.43 14.72 3.65
CA LEU A 146 -6.04 15.01 4.94
C LEU A 146 -5.46 16.33 5.47
N PRO A 147 -6.25 17.15 6.19
CA PRO A 147 -5.71 18.29 6.91
C PRO A 147 -4.55 17.82 7.79
N ALA A 148 -3.47 18.61 7.87
CA ALA A 148 -2.44 18.39 8.88
C ALA A 148 -3.14 18.27 10.25
N ALA A 149 -2.67 17.36 11.10
CA ALA A 149 -3.33 16.92 12.34
C ALA A 149 -3.44 18.03 13.43
N ALA A 150 -4.04 19.16 13.09
CA ALA A 150 -4.57 20.15 13.99
C ALA A 150 -6.09 19.89 14.12
N ASP A 151 -6.48 19.43 15.31
CA ASP A 151 -7.80 19.68 15.92
C ASP A 151 -9.08 19.40 15.11
N THR A 152 -9.11 18.38 14.26
CA THR A 152 -10.41 17.82 13.85
C THR A 152 -10.86 16.80 14.90
N GLY A 153 -11.63 17.28 15.87
CA GLY A 153 -12.31 16.43 16.84
C GLY A 153 -13.12 15.31 16.16
N ARG A 154 -13.36 14.22 16.91
CA ARG A 154 -14.06 12.99 16.47
C ARG A 154 -15.34 13.23 15.64
N ALA A 155 -16.02 14.36 15.86
CA ALA A 155 -17.24 14.79 15.18
C ALA A 155 -17.05 15.22 13.71
N ALA A 156 -15.96 15.93 13.36
CA ALA A 156 -15.68 16.30 11.97
C ALA A 156 -15.31 15.07 11.11
N LYS A 157 -14.67 14.08 11.75
CA LYS A 157 -14.36 12.76 11.19
C LYS A 157 -15.63 11.93 10.90
N ALA A 158 -16.64 12.04 11.75
CA ALA A 158 -17.93 11.35 11.61
C ALA A 158 -18.87 12.00 10.57
N ALA A 159 -18.86 13.33 10.42
CA ALA A 159 -19.70 14.02 9.44
C ALA A 159 -19.26 13.75 7.99
N ALA A 160 -17.94 13.66 7.75
CA ALA A 160 -17.36 13.27 6.47
C ALA A 160 -17.63 11.80 6.08
N ASP A 161 -18.17 11.00 7.01
CA ASP A 161 -18.36 9.55 6.93
C ASP A 161 -19.79 9.15 6.55
N THR A 162 -20.65 10.09 6.13
CA THR A 162 -22.01 9.76 5.67
C THR A 162 -22.26 10.15 4.21
N THR A 163 -21.53 11.12 3.69
CA THR A 163 -21.62 11.55 2.28
C THR A 163 -21.08 10.49 1.33
N ARG A 164 -21.80 10.26 0.22
CA ARG A 164 -21.34 9.43 -0.91
C ARG A 164 -19.93 9.90 -1.31
N PRO A 165 -18.95 8.99 -1.43
CA PRO A 165 -17.63 9.39 -1.88
C PRO A 165 -17.72 9.95 -3.29
N ALA A 166 -17.09 11.09 -3.54
CA ALA A 166 -17.15 11.77 -4.84
C ALA A 166 -16.44 11.02 -5.97
N TRP A 167 -15.68 9.96 -5.65
CA TRP A 167 -15.11 9.03 -6.63
C TRP A 167 -16.07 7.90 -7.02
N ALA A 168 -17.17 7.69 -6.29
CA ALA A 168 -18.10 6.60 -6.58
C ALA A 168 -18.88 6.91 -7.88
N PRO A 169 -18.85 6.02 -8.90
CA PRO A 169 -19.55 6.23 -10.17
C PRO A 169 -21.04 6.50 -9.96
N ASP A 170 -21.68 7.34 -10.78
CA ASP A 170 -23.10 7.63 -10.64
C ASP A 170 -23.97 6.36 -10.65
N GLY A 171 -24.98 6.32 -9.79
CA GLY A 171 -25.84 5.14 -9.63
C GLY A 171 -25.21 3.93 -8.93
N ALA A 172 -23.89 3.93 -8.65
CA ALA A 172 -23.26 2.84 -7.91
C ALA A 172 -23.86 2.65 -6.51
N VAL A 173 -24.09 1.38 -6.14
CA VAL A 173 -24.44 1.00 -4.77
C VAL A 173 -23.19 1.05 -3.91
N THR A 174 -23.22 1.83 -2.83
CA THR A 174 -22.09 1.95 -1.90
C THR A 174 -22.33 1.11 -0.65
N HIS A 175 -21.43 0.16 -0.38
CA HIS A 175 -21.39 -0.57 0.87
C HIS A 175 -20.32 0.01 1.80
N ARG A 176 -20.65 0.16 3.08
CA ARG A 176 -19.70 0.56 4.11
C ARG A 176 -19.31 -0.67 4.89
N VAL A 177 -18.03 -1.04 4.79
CA VAL A 177 -17.44 -2.15 5.54
C VAL A 177 -16.48 -1.56 6.56
N PRO A 178 -16.71 -1.75 7.87
CA PRO A 178 -15.75 -1.34 8.89
C PRO A 178 -14.41 -2.06 8.70
N VAL A 179 -13.33 -1.30 8.69
CA VAL A 179 -11.97 -1.82 8.60
C VAL A 179 -11.22 -1.47 9.88
N LEU A 180 -10.69 -2.48 10.55
CA LEU A 180 -9.81 -2.33 11.69
C LEU A 180 -8.38 -2.14 11.20
N LEU A 181 -7.67 -1.17 11.77
CA LEU A 181 -6.24 -1.04 11.60
C LEU A 181 -5.53 -1.80 12.72
N ARG A 182 -4.85 -2.90 12.38
CA ARG A 182 -4.01 -3.66 13.31
C ARG A 182 -2.54 -3.28 13.10
N GLY A 183 -1.86 -2.90 14.19
CA GLY A 183 -0.51 -2.36 14.11
C GLY A 183 -0.49 -1.03 13.35
N THR A 184 0.44 -0.86 12.41
CA THR A 184 0.56 0.37 11.62
C THR A 184 -0.10 0.30 10.25
N HIS A 185 -0.40 -0.90 9.74
CA HIS A 185 -0.75 -1.05 8.32
C HIS A 185 -1.68 -2.20 7.96
N LEU A 186 -1.90 -3.19 8.84
CA LEU A 186 -2.75 -4.32 8.48
C LEU A 186 -4.22 -3.89 8.55
N LEU A 187 -4.82 -3.70 7.37
CA LEU A 187 -6.23 -3.39 7.19
C LEU A 187 -7.05 -4.68 7.27
N VAL A 188 -7.87 -4.83 8.31
CA VAL A 188 -8.63 -6.04 8.59
C VAL A 188 -10.12 -5.76 8.51
N ALA A 189 -10.83 -6.47 7.63
CA ALA A 189 -12.28 -6.48 7.58
C ALA A 189 -12.80 -7.82 8.13
N TYR A 190 -13.97 -7.81 8.77
CA TYR A 190 -14.66 -9.05 9.17
C TYR A 190 -15.70 -9.42 8.12
N GLY A 191 -15.81 -10.72 7.86
CA GLY A 191 -16.81 -11.29 6.97
C GLY A 191 -16.74 -12.81 6.99
N HIS A 192 -17.42 -13.44 6.05
CA HIS A 192 -17.36 -14.88 5.87
C HIS A 192 -17.32 -15.25 4.39
N VAL A 193 -16.85 -16.45 4.09
CA VAL A 193 -16.87 -17.03 2.74
C VAL A 193 -18.01 -18.04 2.67
N ASN A 194 -18.86 -17.93 1.65
CA ASN A 194 -20.05 -18.76 1.47
C ASN A 194 -20.95 -18.78 2.72
N GLY A 195 -21.20 -19.95 3.32
CA GLY A 195 -21.98 -20.10 4.55
C GLY A 195 -21.13 -20.27 5.81
N GLY A 196 -19.82 -20.03 5.72
CA GLY A 196 -18.90 -20.26 6.83
C GLY A 196 -19.01 -19.23 7.96
N PRO A 197 -18.28 -19.42 9.07
CA PRO A 197 -18.24 -18.47 10.17
C PRO A 197 -17.55 -17.16 9.79
N ASP A 198 -17.94 -16.10 10.51
CA ASP A 198 -17.32 -14.77 10.45
C ASP A 198 -15.87 -14.82 10.94
N ARG A 199 -14.96 -14.19 10.20
CA ARG A 199 -13.51 -14.25 10.42
C ARG A 199 -12.83 -12.98 9.89
N PRO A 200 -11.63 -12.64 10.39
CA PRO A 200 -10.87 -11.51 9.89
C PRO A 200 -10.21 -11.83 8.52
N PHE A 201 -10.30 -10.88 7.60
CA PHE A 201 -9.62 -10.88 6.31
C PHE A 201 -8.69 -9.67 6.20
N LEU A 202 -7.45 -9.93 5.80
CA LEU A 202 -6.51 -8.87 5.46
C LEU A 202 -6.84 -8.30 4.08
N LEU A 203 -6.89 -6.98 3.97
CA LEU A 203 -6.99 -6.26 2.72
C LEU A 203 -5.58 -5.88 2.23
N ASP A 204 -5.06 -6.68 1.30
CA ASP A 204 -3.68 -6.57 0.81
C ASP A 204 -3.62 -6.37 -0.71
N THR A 205 -3.24 -5.17 -1.14
CA THR A 205 -3.02 -4.85 -2.57
C THR A 205 -1.63 -5.23 -3.06
N GLY A 206 -0.71 -5.59 -2.15
CA GLY A 206 0.67 -5.97 -2.43
C GLY A 206 0.82 -7.35 -3.07
N SER A 207 -0.25 -8.13 -3.11
CA SER A 207 -0.31 -9.51 -3.60
C SER A 207 -1.07 -9.61 -4.93
N PRO A 208 -0.48 -9.14 -6.06
CA PRO A 208 -1.18 -9.05 -7.34
C PRO A 208 -1.64 -10.42 -7.83
N GLY A 209 -2.86 -10.47 -8.38
CA GLY A 209 -3.44 -11.70 -8.92
C GLY A 209 -4.09 -12.63 -7.88
N ILE A 210 -3.93 -12.36 -6.58
CA ILE A 210 -4.61 -13.11 -5.51
C ILE A 210 -5.96 -12.46 -5.21
N GLY A 211 -7.05 -13.17 -5.50
CA GLY A 211 -8.41 -12.71 -5.16
C GLY A 211 -8.82 -13.04 -3.71
N LEU A 212 -8.45 -14.22 -3.24
CA LEU A 212 -8.65 -14.69 -1.86
C LEU A 212 -7.51 -15.64 -1.51
N SER A 213 -6.82 -15.39 -0.39
CA SER A 213 -5.93 -16.37 0.24
C SER A 213 -6.51 -16.74 1.60
N ALA A 214 -6.58 -18.04 1.87
CA ALA A 214 -7.09 -18.56 3.13
C ALA A 214 -6.50 -19.95 3.41
N PRO A 215 -6.42 -20.36 4.69
CA PRO A 215 -6.04 -21.73 5.04
C PRO A 215 -6.95 -22.77 4.37
N MET A 216 -6.41 -23.94 4.01
CA MET A 216 -7.21 -25.03 3.41
C MET A 216 -8.43 -25.42 4.26
N SER A 217 -8.34 -25.31 5.59
CA SER A 217 -9.49 -25.51 6.49
C SER A 217 -10.62 -24.51 6.24
N THR A 218 -10.30 -23.25 5.96
CA THR A 218 -11.27 -22.21 5.61
C THR A 218 -11.96 -22.52 4.28
N LEU A 219 -11.19 -22.95 3.29
CA LEU A 219 -11.74 -23.30 1.97
C LEU A 219 -12.63 -24.55 2.07
N ALA A 220 -12.22 -25.55 2.85
CA ALA A 220 -13.03 -26.75 3.11
C ALA A 220 -14.35 -26.43 3.83
N GLU A 221 -14.32 -25.62 4.89
CA GLU A 221 -15.53 -25.14 5.59
C GLU A 221 -16.47 -24.36 4.65
N ALA A 222 -15.90 -23.57 3.74
CA ALA A 222 -16.65 -22.83 2.74
C ALA A 222 -17.14 -23.72 1.58
N VAL A 223 -16.83 -25.02 1.59
CA VAL A 223 -17.16 -25.96 0.52
C VAL A 223 -16.60 -25.50 -0.84
N ILE A 224 -15.39 -24.91 -0.82
CA ILE A 224 -14.66 -24.51 -2.02
C ILE A 224 -13.73 -25.65 -2.40
N THR A 225 -14.00 -26.26 -3.55
CA THR A 225 -13.09 -27.23 -4.15
C THR A 225 -11.93 -26.49 -4.82
N VAL A 226 -10.71 -26.78 -4.38
CA VAL A 226 -9.48 -26.24 -4.98
C VAL A 226 -8.96 -27.24 -6.00
N ASP A 227 -8.75 -26.79 -7.24
CA ASP A 227 -8.02 -27.59 -8.24
C ASP A 227 -6.53 -27.55 -7.94
N THR A 228 -6.03 -28.56 -7.23
CA THR A 228 -4.63 -28.67 -6.87
C THR A 228 -3.72 -28.95 -8.07
N THR A 229 -4.26 -29.27 -9.25
CA THR A 229 -3.42 -29.45 -10.46
C THR A 229 -2.92 -28.13 -11.02
N GLN A 230 -3.53 -27.01 -10.61
CA GLN A 230 -3.12 -25.64 -10.96
C GLN A 230 -2.42 -24.93 -9.80
N SER A 231 -1.94 -25.67 -8.79
CA SER A 231 -1.25 -25.08 -7.66
C SER A 231 0.12 -24.55 -8.06
N HIS A 232 0.45 -23.36 -7.58
CA HIS A 232 1.78 -22.78 -7.65
C HIS A 232 2.14 -22.23 -6.27
N THR A 233 3.39 -22.34 -5.87
CA THR A 233 3.89 -21.71 -4.65
C THR A 233 4.19 -20.24 -4.91
N GLY A 234 3.65 -19.36 -4.08
CA GLY A 234 3.89 -17.93 -4.10
C GLY A 234 4.19 -17.37 -2.71
N THR A 235 4.38 -16.06 -2.66
CA THR A 235 4.66 -15.36 -1.39
C THR A 235 3.77 -14.12 -1.31
N SER A 236 3.09 -13.96 -0.18
CA SER A 236 2.20 -12.83 0.11
C SER A 236 2.58 -12.14 1.42
N ALA A 237 1.95 -11.02 1.75
CA ALA A 237 2.11 -10.39 3.07
C ALA A 237 1.61 -11.28 4.24
N ALA A 238 0.85 -12.35 3.94
CA ALA A 238 0.28 -13.27 4.92
C ALA A 238 1.06 -14.59 5.09
N GLY A 239 2.09 -14.85 4.28
CA GLY A 239 2.80 -16.13 4.29
C GLY A 239 3.20 -16.62 2.89
N GLU A 240 3.86 -17.77 2.85
CA GLU A 240 3.85 -18.62 1.64
C GLU A 240 2.41 -19.05 1.36
N VAL A 241 2.02 -19.02 0.08
CA VAL A 241 0.66 -19.32 -0.40
C VAL A 241 0.69 -20.27 -1.58
#